data_AF-K0IIE2-F1
#
_entry.id   AF-K0IIE2-F1
#
_cell.length_a   1.000
_cell.length_b   1.000
_cell.length_c   1.000
_cell.angle_alpha   90.00
_cell.angle_beta   90.00
_cell.angle_gamma   90.00
#
_symmetry.space_group_name_H-M   'P 1'
#
loop_
_entity.id
_entity.type
_entity.pdbx_description
1 polymer ?
#
loop_
_entity_poly.entity_id
_entity_poly.type
_entity_poly.pdbx_seq_one_letter_code
_entity_poly.pdbx_strand_id
1 'polypeptide(L)'
;MRFIVRTIFPTEAGNRAVKDPNFTKNIEDFMKNTKAEAAYFTEINGDRTGVFIVDIPSADMIPVIAEPFFLMGAKVEFHPAMVLDDLKKGLSVALK
;
A
#
# COMPACT_ATOMS: atom_id res chain seq x y z
N MET A 1 1.98 0.03 13.55
CA MET A 1 1.48 -1.32 13.19
C MET A 1 1.82 -1.58 11.73
N ARG A 2 2.32 -2.78 11.39
CA ARG A 2 2.68 -3.09 10.00
C ARG A 2 1.45 -3.38 9.15
N PHE A 3 1.42 -2.78 7.96
CA PHE A 3 0.39 -3.00 6.95
C PHE A 3 1.02 -3.33 5.61
N ILE A 4 0.34 -4.19 4.86
CA ILE A 4 0.46 -4.27 3.41
C ILE A 4 -0.57 -3.30 2.84
N VAL A 5 -0.12 -2.25 2.15
CA VAL A 5 -0.98 -1.31 1.43
C VAL A 5 -0.90 -1.64 -0.05
N ARG A 6 -2.05 -1.96 -0.65
CA ARG A 6 -2.14 -2.20 -2.10
C ARG A 6 -2.82 -1.04 -2.77
N THR A 7 -2.18 -0.45 -3.77
CA THR A 7 -2.78 0.60 -4.62
C THR A 7 -2.98 0.01 -6.00
N ILE A 8 -4.23 -0.09 -6.44
CA ILE A 8 -4.63 -0.82 -7.64
C ILE A 8 -5.21 0.19 -8.62
N PHE A 9 -4.53 0.43 -9.73
CA PHE A 9 -4.96 1.35 -10.77
C PHE A 9 -5.67 0.57 -11.88
N PRO A 10 -7.00 0.75 -12.03
CA PRO A 10 -7.71 0.28 -13.21
C PRO A 10 -7.03 0.79 -14.48
N THR A 11 -7.08 0.01 -15.55
CA THR A 11 -6.39 0.30 -16.82
C THR A 11 -6.46 1.77 -17.27
N GLU A 12 -7.65 2.37 -17.27
CA GLU A 12 -7.83 3.77 -17.68
C GLU A 12 -7.14 4.78 -16.74
N ALA A 13 -7.31 4.59 -15.43
CA ALA A 13 -6.67 5.42 -14.41
C ALA A 13 -5.14 5.29 -14.48
N GLY A 14 -4.64 4.06 -14.60
CA GLY A 14 -3.22 3.79 -14.77
C GLY A 14 -2.65 4.43 -16.03
N ASN A 15 -3.39 4.41 -17.15
CA ASN A 15 -2.96 5.05 -18.39
C ASN A 15 -2.88 6.58 -18.29
N ARG A 16 -3.74 7.21 -17.48
CA ARG A 16 -3.63 8.65 -17.17
C ARG A 16 -2.46 8.91 -16.24
N ALA A 17 -2.31 8.11 -15.19
CA ALA A 17 -1.25 8.25 -14.20
C ALA A 17 0.14 8.17 -14.84
N VAL A 18 0.43 7.17 -15.68
CA VAL A 18 1.76 7.03 -16.31
C VAL A 18 2.10 8.14 -17.32
N LYS A 19 1.10 8.91 -17.77
CA LYS A 19 1.32 10.08 -18.65
C LYS A 19 1.62 11.35 -17.87
N ASP A 20 1.33 11.38 -16.57
CA ASP A 20 1.73 12.49 -15.70
C ASP A 20 3.25 12.43 -15.48
N PRO A 21 4.02 13.45 -15.89
CA PRO A 21 5.47 13.47 -15.71
C PRO A 21 5.90 13.44 -14.24
N ASN A 22 5.00 13.75 -13.30
CA ASN A 22 5.27 13.72 -11.86
C ASN A 22 4.92 12.38 -11.22
N PHE A 23 4.34 11.42 -11.94
CA PHE A 23 3.84 10.18 -11.33
C PHE A 23 4.91 9.41 -10.56
N THR A 24 6.07 9.16 -11.15
CA THR A 24 7.17 8.45 -10.49
C THR A 24 7.68 9.21 -9.28
N LYS A 25 7.84 10.54 -9.39
CA LYS A 25 8.22 11.41 -8.26
C LYS A 25 7.20 11.34 -7.12
N ASN A 26 5.90 11.35 -7.43
CA ASN A 26 4.85 11.24 -6.42
C ASN A 26 4.92 9.89 -5.68
N ILE A 27 5.25 8.80 -6.38
CA ILE A 27 5.47 7.48 -5.76
C ILE A 27 6.73 7.48 -4.88
N GLU A 28 7.83 8.09 -5.32
CA GLU A 28 9.06 8.25 -4.53
C GLU A 28 8.82 9.08 -3.26
N ASP A 29 8.12 10.21 -3.38
CA ASP A 29 7.73 11.07 -2.27
C ASP A 29 6.80 10.34 -1.30
N PHE A 30 5.84 9.56 -1.82
CA PHE A 30 5.00 8.70 -1.00
C PHE A 30 5.84 7.73 -0.18
N MET A 31 6.72 6.94 -0.82
CA MET A 31 7.57 5.96 -0.13
C MET A 31 8.45 6.61 0.94
N LYS A 32 9.00 7.80 0.65
CA LYS A 32 9.81 8.57 1.59
C LYS A 32 8.99 9.04 2.80
N ASN A 33 7.81 9.60 2.55
CA ASN A 33 6.95 10.16 3.60
C ASN A 33 6.36 9.07 4.51
N THR A 34 5.99 7.93 3.94
CA THR A 34 5.48 6.79 4.71
C THR A 34 6.58 5.91 5.28
N LYS A 35 7.85 6.17 4.93
CA LYS A 35 9.00 5.32 5.29
C LYS A 35 8.73 3.85 4.95
N ALA A 36 8.27 3.60 3.72
CA ALA A 36 7.95 2.24 3.28
C ALA A 36 9.17 1.32 3.46
N GLU A 37 8.99 0.19 4.15
CA GLU A 37 10.04 -0.82 4.39
C GLU A 37 10.41 -1.53 3.08
N ALA A 38 9.42 -1.75 2.23
CA ALA A 38 9.56 -2.29 0.90
C ALA A 38 8.43 -1.79 -0.01
N ALA A 39 8.72 -1.71 -1.31
CA ALA A 39 7.74 -1.42 -2.35
C ALA A 39 7.96 -2.37 -3.53
N TYR A 40 6.88 -2.95 -4.02
CA TYR A 40 6.87 -3.81 -5.19
C TYR A 40 5.82 -3.29 -6.17
N PHE A 41 6.14 -3.33 -7.46
CA PHE A 41 5.26 -2.87 -8.53
C PHE A 41 5.02 -4.03 -9.48
N THR A 42 3.75 -4.39 -9.68
CA THR A 42 3.33 -5.56 -10.46
C THR A 42 1.91 -5.34 -10.96
N GLU A 43 1.40 -6.27 -11.73
CA GLU A 43 0.03 -6.44 -12.13
C GLU A 43 -0.67 -7.40 -11.17
N ILE A 44 -1.89 -7.07 -10.73
CA ILE A 44 -2.75 -8.03 -10.04
C ILE A 44 -4.11 -7.98 -10.71
N ASN A 45 -4.59 -9.13 -11.18
CA ASN A 45 -5.81 -9.25 -11.98
C ASN A 45 -5.82 -8.33 -13.22
N GLY A 46 -4.64 -8.10 -13.82
CA GLY A 46 -4.49 -7.25 -15.00
C GLY A 46 -4.40 -5.74 -14.72
N ASP A 47 -4.53 -5.30 -13.46
CA ASP A 47 -4.43 -3.89 -13.07
C ASP A 47 -3.06 -3.55 -12.49
N ARG A 48 -2.55 -2.35 -12.81
CA ARG A 48 -1.25 -1.86 -12.31
C ARG A 48 -1.35 -1.68 -10.80
N THR A 49 -0.51 -2.38 -10.07
CA THR A 49 -0.59 -2.47 -8.61
C THR A 49 0.74 -2.12 -7.95
N GLY A 50 0.70 -1.16 -7.03
CA GLY A 50 1.75 -0.95 -6.04
C GLY A 50 1.44 -1.75 -4.78
N VAL A 51 2.45 -2.42 -4.22
CA VAL A 51 2.39 -3.12 -2.94
C VAL A 51 3.43 -2.52 -2.02
N PHE A 52 3.00 -1.88 -0.94
CA PHE A 52 3.87 -1.19 0.00
C PHE A 52 3.78 -1.84 1.37
N ILE A 53 4.92 -2.05 2.01
CA ILE A 53 5.00 -2.48 3.41
C ILE A 53 5.26 -1.23 4.25
N VAL A 54 4.29 -0.83 5.06
CA VAL A 54 4.32 0.45 5.79
C VAL A 54 4.00 0.22 7.25
N ASP A 55 4.74 0.88 8.15
CA ASP A 55 4.37 0.98 9.55
C ASP A 55 3.43 2.18 9.77
N ILE A 56 2.15 1.90 9.99
CA ILE A 56 1.12 2.91 10.21
C ILE A 56 0.92 3.11 11.71
N PRO A 57 1.16 4.31 12.26
CA PRO A 57 1.15 4.54 13.70
C PRO A 57 -0.26 4.59 14.30
N SER A 58 -1.25 5.03 13.52
CA SER A 58 -2.62 5.26 13.98
C SER A 58 -3.63 5.25 12.82
N ALA A 59 -4.91 5.03 13.13
CA ALA A 59 -5.97 4.86 12.12
C ALA A 59 -6.27 6.13 11.32
N ASP A 60 -6.03 7.32 11.90
CA ASP A 60 -6.19 8.62 11.22
C ASP A 60 -5.20 8.82 10.06
N MET A 61 -4.14 8.02 9.98
CA MET A 61 -3.20 8.04 8.84
C MET A 61 -3.75 7.35 7.59
N ILE A 62 -4.84 6.57 7.70
CA ILE A 62 -5.47 5.89 6.56
C ILE A 62 -5.84 6.88 5.43
N PRO A 63 -6.61 7.97 5.68
CA PRO A 63 -6.91 8.94 4.63
C PRO A 63 -5.66 9.63 4.08
N VAL A 64 -4.66 9.93 4.94
CA VAL A 64 -3.40 10.55 4.50
C VAL A 64 -2.67 9.68 3.46
N ILE A 65 -2.73 8.36 3.64
CA ILE A 65 -2.14 7.38 2.71
C ILE A 65 -3.04 7.16 1.49
N ALA A 66 -4.36 7.05 1.67
CA ALA A 66 -5.27 6.60 0.63
C ALA A 66 -5.70 7.69 -0.36
N GLU A 67 -5.98 8.90 0.14
CA GLU A 67 -6.55 10.00 -0.66
C GLU A 67 -5.70 10.35 -1.90
N PRO A 68 -4.35 10.44 -1.83
CA PRO A 68 -3.54 10.70 -3.01
C PRO A 68 -3.78 9.70 -4.16
N PHE A 69 -4.00 8.42 -3.82
CA PHE A 69 -4.28 7.37 -4.80
C PHE A 69 -5.73 7.38 -5.27
N PHE A 70 -6.69 7.65 -4.38
CA PHE A 70 -8.10 7.82 -4.76
C PHE A 70 -8.29 8.96 -5.75
N LEU A 71 -7.61 10.09 -5.56
CA LEU A 71 -7.64 11.22 -6.49
C LEU A 71 -7.08 10.86 -7.88
N MET A 72 -6.17 9.89 -7.96
CA MET A 72 -5.69 9.33 -9.23
C MET A 72 -6.59 8.23 -9.81
N GLY A 73 -7.69 7.88 -9.13
CA GLY A 73 -8.64 6.85 -9.56
C GLY A 73 -8.20 5.42 -9.25
N ALA A 74 -7.23 5.22 -8.34
CA ALA A 74 -6.87 3.90 -7.84
C ALA A 74 -7.85 3.42 -6.76
N LYS A 75 -7.90 2.11 -6.56
CA LYS A 75 -8.45 1.47 -5.35
C LYS A 75 -7.30 1.31 -4.36
N VAL A 76 -7.58 1.44 -3.07
CA VAL A 76 -6.58 1.26 -2.01
C VAL A 76 -7.10 0.23 -1.02
N GLU A 77 -6.28 -0.77 -0.71
CA GLU A 77 -6.57 -1.78 0.30
C GLU A 77 -5.53 -1.72 1.40
N PHE A 78 -5.97 -1.86 2.65
CA PHE A 78 -5.11 -1.91 3.84
C PHE A 78 -5.26 -3.26 4.51
N HIS A 79 -4.15 -3.99 4.63
CA HIS A 79 -4.13 -5.31 5.26
C HIS A 79 -3.15 -5.28 6.43
N PRO A 80 -3.62 -5.29 7.70
CA PRO A 80 -2.75 -5.50 8.84
C PRO A 80 -1.95 -6.78 8.63
N ALA A 81 -0.64 -6.70 8.84
CA ALA A 81 0.27 -7.80 8.58
C ALA A 81 1.09 -8.13 9.82
N MET A 82 1.37 -9.42 9.99
CA MET A 82 2.15 -9.95 11.08
C MET A 82 3.36 -10.72 10.52
N VAL A 83 4.49 -10.64 11.21
CA VAL A 83 5.66 -11.47 10.85
C VAL A 83 5.52 -12.85 11.48
N LEU A 84 6.44 -13.77 11.13
CA LEU A 84 6.39 -15.15 11.62
C LEU A 84 6.35 -15.23 13.16
N ASP A 85 7.09 -14.37 13.86
CA ASP A 85 7.14 -14.40 15.32
C ASP A 85 5.82 -13.93 15.97
N ASP A 86 5.16 -12.94 15.37
CA ASP A 86 3.82 -12.51 15.80
C ASP A 86 2.79 -13.64 15.60
N LEU A 87 2.84 -14.32 14.45
CA LEU A 87 1.99 -15.48 14.16
C LEU A 87 2.18 -16.59 15.20
N LYS A 88 3.44 -16.96 15.50
CA LYS A 88 3.77 -17.96 16.53
C LYS A 88 3.20 -17.58 17.89
N LYS A 89 3.37 -16.31 18.28
CA LYS A 89 2.84 -15.78 19.55
C LYS A 89 1.31 -15.91 19.60
N GLY A 90 0.61 -15.50 18.55
CA GLY A 90 -0.85 -15.59 18.47
C GLY A 90 -1.37 -17.03 18.52
N LEU A 91 -0.79 -17.93 17.72
CA LEU A 91 -1.19 -19.34 17.68
C LEU A 91 -0.97 -20.05 19.02
N SER A 92 0.09 -19.71 19.76
CA SER A 92 0.37 -20.27 21.09
C SER A 92 -0.71 -19.96 22.14
N VAL A 93 -1.53 -18.93 21.89
CA VAL A 93 -2.66 -18.55 22.74
C VAL A 93 -3.96 -19.14 22.19
N ALA A 94 -4.17 -19.08 20.86
CA ALA A 94 -5.42 -19.47 20.22
C ALA A 94 -5.67 -20.99 20.20
N LEU A 95 -4.61 -21.81 20.23
CA LEU A 95 -4.69 -23.28 20.16
C LEU A 95 -4.39 -23.96 21.50
N LYS A 96 -4.44 -23.22 22.61
CA LYS A 96 -4.50 -23.79 23.96
C LYS A 96 -5.91 -24.19 24.30
#